data_AF-A0A7X7SIU8-F1
#
_entry.id   AF-A0A7X7SIU8-F1
#
_cell.length_a   1.000
_cell.length_b   1.000
_cell.length_c   1.000
_cell.angle_alpha   90.00
_cell.angle_beta   90.00
_cell.angle_gamma   90.00
#
_symmetry.space_group_name_H-M   'P 1'
#
loop_
_entity.id
_entity.type
_entity.pdbx_description
1 polymer ?
#
loop_
_entity_poly.entity_id
_entity_poly.type
_entity_poly.pdbx_seq_one_letter_code
_entity_poly.pdbx_strand_id
1 'polypeptide(L)'
;MQRRYAWVLAAGVGLLAGVASCSSDGNGGGAMEPETGTVSGTVAAAGTGVGGASLTLARGQTTRSATSSNAGAFSFTGVETGSWTLTVDPPDGFVLAAGQNASVPVTVNANQTTTVNIALEEEEDPGSGAVLITLSGTSFSDDDVTISVGQTVRWENRDGTLHTVTPDGHSQWTEVVLDSNGESFEHTFNTAGTYAYYCNPHRSVGMTGVIRVQ
;
A
#
# COMPACT_ATOMS: atom_id res chain seq x y z
N MET A 1 66.59 -0.90 17.60
CA MET A 1 67.21 -0.76 18.94
C MET A 1 67.00 -2.07 19.71
N GLN A 2 68.11 -2.63 20.20
CA GLN A 2 68.37 -3.70 21.21
C GLN A 2 67.21 -4.66 21.59
N ARG A 3 67.25 -5.97 21.22
CA ARG A 3 68.03 -7.10 21.79
C ARG A 3 67.75 -7.40 23.28
N ARG A 4 67.17 -8.59 23.59
CA ARG A 4 67.86 -9.75 24.22
C ARG A 4 66.90 -10.88 24.64
N TYR A 5 67.22 -12.08 24.18
CA TYR A 5 66.81 -13.40 24.67
C TYR A 5 67.42 -13.71 26.04
N ALA A 6 66.75 -14.53 26.87
CA ALA A 6 67.35 -15.66 27.60
C ALA A 6 66.28 -16.54 28.27
N TRP A 7 66.56 -17.84 28.25
CA TRP A 7 65.74 -19.00 28.61
C TRP A 7 65.97 -19.47 30.08
N VAL A 8 65.08 -20.36 30.58
CA VAL A 8 65.38 -21.71 31.14
C VAL A 8 64.63 -22.11 32.46
N LEU A 9 63.83 -23.19 32.35
CA LEU A 9 63.49 -24.37 33.22
C LEU A 9 62.97 -24.19 34.68
N ALA A 10 61.76 -24.68 35.01
CA ALA A 10 61.34 -26.04 35.50
C ALA A 10 61.53 -26.21 37.03
N ALA A 11 60.74 -26.93 37.85
CA ALA A 11 59.53 -27.76 37.79
C ALA A 11 58.98 -27.84 39.25
N GLY A 12 57.74 -28.29 39.46
CA GLY A 12 57.26 -28.59 40.83
C GLY A 12 55.79 -28.99 40.94
N VAL A 13 55.57 -30.27 41.23
CA VAL A 13 54.31 -31.02 41.39
C VAL A 13 53.58 -30.66 42.69
N GLY A 14 52.24 -30.79 42.74
CA GLY A 14 51.51 -30.92 44.01
C GLY A 14 49.98 -30.90 43.87
N LEU A 15 49.36 -32.07 44.04
CA LEU A 15 47.91 -32.33 44.07
C LEU A 15 47.34 -32.16 45.49
N LEU A 16 46.03 -31.89 45.58
CA LEU A 16 45.04 -32.23 46.63
C LEU A 16 44.51 -31.16 47.61
N ALA A 17 43.19 -30.94 47.44
CA ALA A 17 42.11 -30.92 48.44
C ALA A 17 41.91 -29.71 49.38
N GLY A 18 40.66 -29.24 49.46
CA GLY A 18 40.17 -28.44 50.58
C GLY A 18 38.97 -27.58 50.25
N VAL A 19 37.77 -28.09 50.53
CA VAL A 19 36.51 -27.33 50.59
C VAL A 19 36.56 -26.30 51.73
N ALA A 20 36.02 -25.09 51.53
CA ALA A 20 35.22 -24.34 52.51
C ALA A 20 34.84 -22.96 51.96
N SER A 21 33.57 -22.64 52.17
CA SER A 21 32.84 -21.45 51.74
C SER A 21 33.21 -20.17 52.53
N CYS A 22 33.27 -19.02 51.86
CA CYS A 22 32.81 -17.71 52.35
C CYS A 22 32.54 -16.80 51.13
N SER A 23 31.27 -16.47 50.85
CA SER A 23 30.51 -15.29 51.30
C SER A 23 30.97 -13.96 50.70
N SER A 24 30.04 -13.33 49.96
CA SER A 24 29.97 -11.94 49.45
C SER A 24 31.17 -11.50 48.58
N ASP A 25 30.99 -11.13 47.31
CA ASP A 25 30.33 -9.88 46.94
C ASP A 25 29.54 -9.98 45.62
N GLY A 26 28.24 -9.74 45.72
CA GLY A 26 27.38 -9.53 44.56
C GLY A 26 27.61 -8.15 43.96
N ASN A 27 28.56 -8.04 43.04
CA ASN A 27 28.60 -6.93 42.09
C ASN A 27 28.15 -7.43 40.71
N GLY A 28 26.88 -7.84 40.65
CA GLY A 28 26.18 -8.16 39.41
C GLY A 28 25.80 -6.89 38.67
N GLY A 29 26.80 -6.13 38.22
CA GLY A 29 26.62 -5.02 37.27
C GLY A 29 26.37 -5.54 35.85
N GLY A 30 25.51 -6.55 35.69
CA GLY A 30 24.99 -6.90 34.38
C GLY A 30 24.15 -5.73 33.90
N ALA A 31 24.41 -5.23 32.69
CA ALA A 31 23.50 -4.29 32.05
C ALA A 31 22.10 -4.90 32.12
N MET A 32 21.14 -4.23 32.77
CA MET A 32 19.75 -4.64 32.67
C MET A 32 19.40 -4.59 31.19
N GLU A 33 19.09 -5.76 30.61
CA GLU A 33 18.53 -5.83 29.27
C GLU A 33 17.33 -4.89 29.19
N PRO A 34 17.18 -4.13 28.09
CA PRO A 34 16.07 -3.20 27.97
C PRO A 34 14.75 -3.97 28.04
N GLU A 35 13.83 -3.49 28.87
CA GLU A 35 12.47 -4.03 28.88
C GLU A 35 11.85 -3.88 27.49
N THR A 36 11.22 -4.95 27.00
CA THR A 36 10.62 -4.99 25.66
C THR A 36 9.14 -5.31 25.70
N GLY A 37 8.44 -4.95 24.62
CA GLY A 37 7.05 -5.31 24.35
C GLY A 37 6.85 -5.71 22.89
N THR A 38 5.59 -5.73 22.48
CA THR A 38 5.17 -6.10 21.14
C THR A 38 4.29 -5.01 20.52
N VAL A 39 4.48 -4.72 19.24
CA VAL A 39 3.56 -3.93 18.42
C VAL A 39 3.01 -4.83 17.34
N SER A 40 1.70 -5.02 17.26
CA SER A 40 1.07 -5.88 16.26
C SER A 40 -0.27 -5.32 15.82
N GLY A 41 -0.84 -5.89 14.77
CA GLY A 41 -2.18 -5.53 14.32
C GLY A 41 -2.44 -5.97 12.90
N THR A 42 -3.38 -5.31 12.26
CA THR A 42 -3.85 -5.67 10.91
C THR A 42 -3.85 -4.47 9.97
N VAL A 43 -3.55 -4.73 8.70
CA VAL A 43 -3.83 -3.86 7.56
C VAL A 43 -5.01 -4.46 6.81
N ALA A 44 -6.10 -3.71 6.64
CA ALA A 44 -7.31 -4.24 6.03
C ALA A 44 -8.07 -3.19 5.20
N ALA A 45 -8.70 -3.64 4.11
CA ALA A 45 -9.61 -2.85 3.29
C ALA A 45 -11.01 -3.47 3.35
N ALA A 46 -12.03 -2.66 3.65
CA ALA A 46 -13.42 -3.12 3.84
C ALA A 46 -13.57 -4.35 4.76
N GLY A 47 -12.69 -4.50 5.76
CA GLY A 47 -12.67 -5.64 6.70
C GLY A 47 -11.93 -6.88 6.21
N THR A 48 -11.40 -6.89 4.98
CA THR A 48 -10.56 -7.97 4.44
C THR A 48 -9.08 -7.63 4.63
N GLY A 49 -8.28 -8.60 5.07
CA GLY A 49 -6.85 -8.42 5.26
C GLY A 49 -6.11 -8.12 3.95
N VAL A 50 -5.23 -7.12 3.96
CA VAL A 50 -4.42 -6.71 2.80
C VAL A 50 -2.97 -7.11 3.04
N GLY A 51 -2.46 -8.01 2.20
CA GLY A 51 -1.06 -8.44 2.21
C GLY A 51 -0.15 -7.54 1.39
N GLY A 52 1.13 -7.48 1.75
CA GLY A 52 2.13 -6.74 0.98
C GLY A 52 2.34 -5.29 1.42
N ALA A 53 1.55 -4.76 2.35
CA ALA A 53 1.79 -3.43 2.92
C ALA A 53 3.12 -3.42 3.67
N SER A 54 3.95 -2.40 3.41
CA SER A 54 5.23 -2.24 4.09
C SER A 54 5.04 -1.42 5.37
N LEU A 55 5.49 -1.95 6.51
CA LEU A 55 5.38 -1.31 7.81
C LEU A 55 6.77 -1.04 8.37
N THR A 56 7.01 0.19 8.82
CA THR A 56 8.27 0.60 9.44
C THR A 56 8.01 1.20 10.81
N LEU A 57 8.55 0.57 11.86
CA LEU A 57 8.53 1.07 13.22
C LEU A 57 9.86 1.79 13.52
N ALA A 58 9.80 3.08 13.85
CA ALA A 58 10.98 3.94 14.01
C ALA A 58 11.01 4.70 15.34
N ARG A 59 12.21 4.85 15.90
CA ARG A 59 12.51 5.71 17.04
C ARG A 59 13.92 6.30 16.87
N GLY A 60 13.99 7.59 16.53
CA GLY A 60 15.27 8.22 16.19
C GLY A 60 15.88 7.56 14.95
N GLN A 61 17.10 7.02 15.07
CA GLN A 61 17.79 6.29 14.00
C GLN A 61 17.46 4.79 13.97
N THR A 62 16.84 4.26 15.03
CA THR A 62 16.48 2.85 15.11
C THR A 62 15.21 2.59 14.30
N THR A 63 15.28 1.67 13.36
CA THR A 63 14.16 1.26 12.51
C THR A 63 14.00 -0.26 12.51
N ARG A 64 12.75 -0.71 12.35
CA ARG A 64 12.39 -2.11 12.15
C ARG A 64 11.34 -2.17 11.07
N SER A 65 11.41 -3.14 10.17
CA SER A 65 10.44 -3.29 9.10
C SER A 65 9.76 -4.65 9.10
N ALA A 66 8.51 -4.68 8.64
CA ALA A 66 7.72 -5.87 8.43
C ALA A 66 6.82 -5.67 7.20
N THR A 67 6.29 -6.76 6.67
CA THR A 67 5.29 -6.74 5.61
C THR A 67 4.03 -7.43 6.12
N SER A 68 2.87 -6.87 5.84
CA SER A 68 1.61 -7.52 6.20
C SER A 68 1.48 -8.86 5.46
N SER A 69 1.03 -9.89 6.17
CA SER A 69 0.68 -11.18 5.58
C SER A 69 -0.56 -11.08 4.70
N ASN A 70 -0.89 -12.11 3.92
CA ASN A 70 -2.14 -12.15 3.13
C ASN A 70 -3.41 -11.98 3.97
N ALA A 71 -3.36 -12.27 5.28
CA ALA A 71 -4.46 -12.01 6.21
C ALA A 71 -4.43 -10.60 6.81
N GLY A 72 -3.57 -9.71 6.32
CA GLY A 72 -3.37 -8.35 6.83
C GLY A 72 -2.50 -8.26 8.09
N ALA A 73 -2.14 -9.37 8.72
CA ALA A 73 -1.47 -9.35 10.01
C ALA A 73 0.01 -8.94 9.92
N PHE A 74 0.48 -8.14 10.89
CA PHE A 74 1.90 -7.80 11.11
C PHE A 74 2.25 -7.85 12.61
N SER A 75 3.55 -8.02 12.94
CA SER A 75 4.02 -8.02 14.33
C SER A 75 5.51 -7.66 14.46
N PHE A 76 5.84 -6.80 15.42
CA PHE A 76 7.17 -6.48 15.90
C PHE A 76 7.27 -6.92 17.36
N THR A 77 8.05 -7.97 17.64
CA THR A 77 8.29 -8.47 19.01
C THR A 77 9.64 -7.99 19.54
N GLY A 78 9.80 -7.90 20.86
CA GLY A 78 11.07 -7.46 21.45
C GLY A 78 11.39 -5.99 21.13
N VAL A 79 10.36 -5.14 21.04
CA VAL A 79 10.52 -3.69 20.81
C VAL A 79 10.79 -3.04 22.16
N GLU A 80 11.88 -2.28 22.29
CA GLU A 80 12.18 -1.55 23.52
C GLU A 80 11.04 -0.62 23.92
N THR A 81 10.79 -0.52 25.23
CA THR A 81 9.77 0.38 25.76
C THR A 81 10.02 1.86 25.41
N GLY A 82 8.94 2.61 25.21
CA GLY A 82 8.97 4.03 24.89
C GLY A 82 8.09 4.43 23.70
N SER A 83 8.30 5.65 23.21
CA SER A 83 7.55 6.21 22.09
C SER A 83 8.21 5.88 20.75
N TRP A 84 7.42 5.31 19.85
CA TRP A 84 7.77 4.93 18.50
C TRP A 84 6.79 5.56 17.50
N THR A 85 7.17 5.58 16.23
CA THR A 85 6.28 5.91 15.12
C THR A 85 6.18 4.70 14.21
N LEU A 86 4.96 4.22 13.96
CA LEU A 86 4.68 3.23 12.93
C LEU A 86 4.29 3.95 11.65
N THR A 87 5.08 3.77 10.60
CA THR A 87 4.76 4.22 9.24
C THR A 87 4.26 3.05 8.42
N VAL A 88 3.19 3.25 7.66
CA VAL A 88 2.64 2.29 6.71
C VAL A 88 2.73 2.84 5.30
N ASP A 89 3.17 2.00 4.39
CA ASP A 89 3.21 2.23 2.94
C ASP A 89 2.27 1.19 2.30
N PRO A 90 1.10 1.62 1.80
CA PRO A 90 0.13 0.73 1.15
C PRO A 90 0.73 0.03 -0.08
N PRO A 91 0.31 -1.22 -0.39
CA PRO A 91 0.65 -1.86 -1.65
C PRO A 91 -0.13 -1.25 -2.81
N ASP A 92 0.34 -1.48 -4.05
CA ASP A 92 -0.34 -1.05 -5.28
C ASP A 92 -1.83 -1.44 -5.28
N GLY A 93 -2.69 -0.53 -5.72
CA GLY A 93 -4.14 -0.73 -5.74
C GLY A 93 -4.81 -0.50 -4.39
N PHE A 94 -4.10 0.01 -3.38
CA PHE A 94 -4.69 0.49 -2.13
C PHE A 94 -4.16 1.86 -1.71
N VAL A 95 -5.03 2.70 -1.16
CA VAL A 95 -4.69 3.95 -0.44
C VAL A 95 -5.05 3.83 1.04
N LEU A 96 -4.55 4.76 1.86
CA LEU A 96 -5.03 4.92 3.23
C LEU A 96 -6.49 5.39 3.23
N ALA A 97 -7.31 4.75 4.06
CA ALA A 97 -8.71 5.12 4.20
C ALA A 97 -8.87 6.55 4.73
N ALA A 98 -10.00 7.20 4.41
CA ALA A 98 -10.26 8.57 4.82
C ALA A 98 -10.10 8.75 6.36
N GLY A 99 -9.23 9.67 6.76
CA GLY A 99 -8.94 9.95 8.17
C GLY A 99 -7.90 9.05 8.83
N GLN A 100 -7.29 8.11 8.09
CA GLN A 100 -6.11 7.38 8.55
C GLN A 100 -4.82 8.16 8.25
N ASN A 101 -3.85 8.07 9.17
CA ASN A 101 -2.53 8.67 9.00
C ASN A 101 -1.52 7.61 8.59
N ALA A 102 -0.67 7.93 7.61
CA ALA A 102 0.46 7.09 7.21
C ALA A 102 1.49 6.90 8.32
N SER A 103 1.52 7.81 9.30
CA SER A 103 2.41 7.75 10.47
C SER A 103 1.59 7.81 11.75
N VAL A 104 1.63 6.72 12.52
CA VAL A 104 0.88 6.53 13.75
C VAL A 104 1.84 6.52 14.95
N PRO A 105 1.68 7.40 15.95
CA PRO A 105 2.46 7.32 17.18
C PRO A 105 2.05 6.09 17.99
N VAL A 106 3.03 5.36 18.51
CA VAL A 106 2.84 4.11 19.26
C VAL A 106 3.65 4.17 20.56
N THR A 107 3.03 3.86 21.69
CA THR A 107 3.73 3.72 22.98
C THR A 107 3.87 2.24 23.31
N VAL A 108 5.11 1.77 23.46
CA VAL A 108 5.41 0.38 23.82
C VAL A 108 5.68 0.27 25.31
N ASN A 109 4.93 -0.59 25.99
CA ASN A 109 5.09 -0.88 27.42
C ASN A 109 5.70 -2.27 27.63
N ALA A 110 6.37 -2.43 28.78
CA ALA A 110 7.09 -3.66 29.13
C ALA A 110 6.12 -4.85 29.18
N ASN A 111 6.47 -5.93 28.49
CA ASN A 111 5.72 -7.19 28.44
C ASN A 111 4.24 -7.04 27.99
N GLN A 112 3.93 -5.97 27.26
CA GLN A 112 2.59 -5.70 26.72
C GLN A 112 2.58 -5.74 25.20
N THR A 113 1.39 -5.98 24.65
CA THR A 113 1.13 -5.84 23.22
C THR A 113 0.34 -4.57 22.97
N THR A 114 0.87 -3.70 22.10
CA THR A 114 0.16 -2.53 21.60
C THR A 114 -0.41 -2.86 20.23
N THR A 115 -1.74 -2.75 20.09
CA THR A 115 -2.43 -3.07 18.85
C THR A 115 -2.64 -1.81 18.00
N VAL A 116 -2.24 -1.87 16.72
CA VAL A 116 -2.47 -0.80 15.74
C VAL A 116 -3.09 -1.39 14.49
N ASN A 117 -4.33 -0.97 14.18
CA ASN A 117 -5.03 -1.42 12.99
C ASN A 117 -5.04 -0.29 11.97
N ILE A 118 -4.62 -0.59 10.75
CA ILE A 118 -4.61 0.32 9.62
C ILE A 118 -5.75 -0.04 8.69
N ALA A 119 -6.62 0.93 8.43
CA ALA A 119 -7.63 0.81 7.40
C ALA A 119 -7.09 1.36 6.07
N LEU A 120 -7.21 0.55 5.02
CA LEU A 120 -6.98 0.94 3.65
C LEU A 120 -8.33 1.00 2.91
N GLU A 121 -8.30 1.68 1.79
CA GLU A 121 -9.32 1.64 0.75
C GLU A 121 -8.63 1.12 -0.52
N GLU A 122 -9.34 0.39 -1.36
CA GLU A 122 -8.82 0.11 -2.70
C GLU A 122 -8.61 1.45 -3.40
N GLU A 123 -7.49 1.62 -4.10
CA GLU A 123 -7.39 2.76 -5.02
C GLU A 123 -8.51 2.56 -6.03
N GLU A 124 -9.45 3.51 -6.10
CA GLU A 124 -10.43 3.49 -7.15
C GLU A 124 -9.65 3.64 -8.46
N ASP A 125 -9.54 2.54 -9.22
CA ASP A 125 -9.14 2.62 -10.61
C ASP A 125 -10.14 3.54 -11.29
N PRO A 126 -9.70 4.65 -11.91
CA PRO A 126 -10.61 5.57 -12.59
C PRO A 126 -11.52 4.87 -13.63
N GLY A 127 -11.21 3.64 -14.04
CA GLY A 127 -12.07 2.78 -14.88
C GLY A 127 -12.89 1.66 -14.19
N SER A 128 -12.64 1.28 -12.93
CA SER A 128 -13.25 0.08 -12.30
C SER A 128 -14.76 0.25 -11.99
N GLY A 129 -15.23 1.48 -11.85
CA GLY A 129 -16.65 1.83 -11.79
C GLY A 129 -17.25 2.35 -13.09
N ALA A 130 -16.44 2.47 -14.15
CA ALA A 130 -16.87 3.07 -15.40
C ALA A 130 -17.63 2.07 -16.27
N VAL A 131 -18.73 2.53 -16.89
CA VAL A 131 -19.39 1.77 -17.95
C VAL A 131 -18.51 1.81 -19.20
N LEU A 132 -18.00 0.66 -19.63
CA LEU A 132 -17.09 0.56 -20.76
C LEU A 132 -17.84 0.47 -22.10
N ILE A 133 -17.51 1.36 -23.01
CA ILE A 133 -17.92 1.36 -24.42
C ILE A 133 -16.67 1.20 -25.28
N THR A 134 -16.58 0.10 -26.01
CA THR A 134 -15.44 -0.16 -26.89
C THR A 134 -15.71 0.30 -28.31
N LEU A 135 -14.67 0.79 -28.99
CA LEU A 135 -14.71 1.28 -30.36
C LEU A 135 -13.99 0.26 -31.24
N SER A 136 -14.72 -0.29 -32.21
CA SER A 136 -14.16 -1.22 -33.18
C SER A 136 -14.93 -1.18 -34.51
N GLY A 137 -14.22 -1.28 -35.63
CA GLY A 137 -14.78 -1.21 -36.97
C GLY A 137 -15.40 0.17 -37.22
N THR A 138 -16.72 0.23 -37.28
CA THR A 138 -17.50 1.48 -37.44
C THR A 138 -18.61 1.55 -36.39
N SER A 139 -18.37 1.01 -35.20
CA SER A 139 -19.39 0.84 -34.16
C SER A 139 -18.85 1.14 -32.77
N PHE A 140 -19.71 1.71 -31.92
CA PHE A 140 -19.60 1.61 -30.48
C PHE A 140 -20.19 0.25 -30.04
N SER A 141 -19.60 -0.41 -29.04
CA SER A 141 -20.11 -1.73 -28.60
C SER A 141 -21.49 -1.66 -27.93
N ASP A 142 -21.86 -0.49 -27.43
CA ASP A 142 -23.20 -0.16 -26.95
C ASP A 142 -23.50 1.29 -27.38
N ASP A 143 -24.61 1.49 -28.09
CA ASP A 143 -25.02 2.76 -28.65
C ASP A 143 -26.17 3.44 -27.88
N ASP A 144 -26.78 2.77 -26.87
CA ASP A 144 -27.76 3.38 -25.95
C ASP A 144 -27.52 2.89 -24.51
N VAL A 145 -26.70 3.64 -23.78
CA VAL A 145 -26.30 3.30 -22.41
C VAL A 145 -27.09 4.13 -21.40
N THR A 146 -27.65 3.47 -20.39
CA THR A 146 -28.30 4.14 -19.25
C THR A 146 -27.44 4.01 -18.01
N ILE A 147 -27.13 5.14 -17.37
CA ILE A 147 -26.34 5.24 -16.14
C ILE A 147 -27.05 6.10 -15.09
N SER A 148 -26.64 5.96 -13.84
CA SER A 148 -27.05 6.81 -12.72
C SER A 148 -26.23 8.11 -12.70
N VAL A 149 -26.82 9.19 -12.17
CA VAL A 149 -26.06 10.42 -11.88
C VAL A 149 -24.81 10.11 -11.04
N GLY A 150 -23.66 10.63 -11.47
CA GLY A 150 -22.35 10.46 -10.83
C GLY A 150 -21.54 9.29 -11.39
N GLN A 151 -22.09 8.48 -12.31
CA GLN A 151 -21.32 7.41 -12.95
C GLN A 151 -20.40 7.92 -14.06
N THR A 152 -19.29 7.21 -14.25
CA THR A 152 -18.32 7.42 -15.33
C THR A 152 -18.62 6.50 -16.51
N VAL A 153 -18.45 7.00 -17.73
CA VAL A 153 -18.38 6.18 -18.95
C VAL A 153 -16.97 6.24 -19.49
N ARG A 154 -16.42 5.08 -19.87
CA ARG A 154 -15.12 4.94 -20.51
C ARG A 154 -15.30 4.50 -21.95
N TRP A 155 -14.75 5.25 -22.89
CA TRP A 155 -14.61 4.87 -24.28
C TRP A 155 -13.20 4.33 -24.50
N GLU A 156 -13.05 3.14 -25.11
CA GLU A 156 -11.74 2.53 -25.38
C GLU A 156 -11.64 2.06 -26.84
N ASN A 157 -10.61 2.52 -27.54
CA ASN A 157 -10.31 2.05 -28.88
C ASN A 157 -9.66 0.66 -28.83
N ARG A 158 -10.27 -0.34 -29.45
CA ARG A 158 -9.77 -1.74 -29.44
C ARG A 158 -9.24 -2.24 -30.77
N ASP A 159 -9.30 -1.43 -31.81
CA ASP A 159 -8.82 -1.82 -33.15
C ASP A 159 -7.64 -0.97 -33.64
N GLY A 160 -7.32 0.14 -32.97
CA GLY A 160 -6.24 1.05 -33.37
C GLY A 160 -6.53 1.84 -34.65
N THR A 161 -7.77 1.82 -35.14
CA THR A 161 -8.23 2.71 -36.21
C THR A 161 -8.61 4.05 -35.59
N LEU A 162 -8.42 5.15 -36.31
CA LEU A 162 -8.82 6.47 -35.82
C LEU A 162 -10.32 6.50 -35.53
N HIS A 163 -10.65 6.76 -34.27
CA HIS A 163 -11.99 7.02 -33.80
C HIS A 163 -12.06 8.35 -33.05
N THR A 164 -13.28 8.84 -32.85
CA THR A 164 -13.53 10.01 -32.01
C THR A 164 -14.74 9.79 -31.11
N VAL A 165 -14.77 10.51 -29.99
CA VAL A 165 -15.96 10.67 -29.14
C VAL A 165 -16.36 12.14 -29.21
N THR A 166 -17.25 12.46 -30.15
CA THR A 166 -17.66 13.84 -30.44
C THR A 166 -19.06 14.11 -29.88
N PRO A 167 -19.25 15.13 -29.02
CA PRO A 167 -20.56 15.58 -28.57
C PRO A 167 -21.52 15.93 -29.72
N ASP A 168 -22.81 15.58 -29.59
CA ASP A 168 -23.87 16.03 -30.49
C ASP A 168 -24.84 16.98 -29.77
N GLY A 169 -24.65 18.29 -29.98
CA GLY A 169 -25.54 19.30 -29.41
C GLY A 169 -25.32 19.64 -27.93
N HIS A 170 -24.18 19.23 -27.32
CA HIS A 170 -23.81 19.60 -25.95
C HIS A 170 -22.31 19.89 -25.80
N SER A 171 -21.90 20.40 -24.64
CA SER A 171 -20.53 20.88 -24.37
C SER A 171 -19.88 20.28 -23.12
N GLN A 172 -20.34 19.09 -22.68
CA GLN A 172 -19.77 18.37 -21.53
C GLN A 172 -18.29 18.00 -21.73
N TRP A 173 -17.88 17.78 -22.98
CA TRP A 173 -16.50 17.64 -23.41
C TRP A 173 -16.33 18.25 -24.81
N THR A 174 -15.11 18.26 -25.33
CA THR A 174 -14.79 18.58 -26.74
C THR A 174 -14.42 17.30 -27.48
N GLU A 175 -14.50 17.28 -28.81
CA GLU A 175 -14.07 16.11 -29.60
C GLU A 175 -12.74 15.51 -29.09
N VAL A 176 -12.78 14.23 -28.75
CA VAL A 176 -11.61 13.45 -28.33
C VAL A 176 -11.25 12.50 -29.45
N VAL A 177 -9.98 12.51 -29.85
CA VAL A 177 -9.42 11.58 -30.84
C VAL A 177 -8.83 10.39 -30.10
N LEU A 178 -9.14 9.18 -30.55
CA LEU A 178 -8.56 7.93 -30.07
C LEU A 178 -8.00 7.18 -31.29
N ASP A 179 -6.69 7.25 -31.53
CA ASP A 179 -6.03 6.72 -32.74
C ASP A 179 -5.14 5.50 -32.50
N SER A 180 -5.01 5.07 -31.25
CA SER A 180 -4.17 3.95 -30.85
C SER A 180 -4.97 2.84 -30.14
N ASN A 181 -4.55 1.58 -30.30
CA ASN A 181 -5.17 0.46 -29.60
C ASN A 181 -4.92 0.58 -28.08
N GLY A 182 -5.97 0.48 -27.28
CA GLY A 182 -5.97 0.65 -25.83
C GLY A 182 -6.09 2.11 -25.38
N GLU A 183 -6.09 3.07 -26.31
CA GLU A 183 -6.33 4.48 -25.97
C GLU A 183 -7.78 4.66 -25.51
N SER A 184 -7.96 5.46 -24.46
CA SER A 184 -9.26 5.63 -23.83
C SER A 184 -9.55 7.06 -23.41
N PHE A 185 -10.84 7.36 -23.29
CA PHE A 185 -11.39 8.60 -22.80
C PHE A 185 -12.47 8.31 -21.75
N GLU A 186 -12.49 9.06 -20.66
CA GLU A 186 -13.47 8.90 -19.58
C GLU A 186 -14.22 10.21 -19.33
N HIS A 187 -15.52 10.09 -19.01
CA HIS A 187 -16.33 11.23 -18.59
C HIS A 187 -17.32 10.83 -17.50
N THR A 188 -17.32 11.58 -16.38
CA THR A 188 -18.28 11.43 -15.28
C THR A 188 -19.49 12.33 -15.47
N PHE A 189 -20.67 11.73 -15.53
CA PHE A 189 -21.92 12.44 -15.77
C PHE A 189 -22.59 12.85 -14.45
N ASN A 190 -22.40 14.10 -14.04
CA ASN A 190 -22.92 14.62 -12.77
C ASN A 190 -24.32 15.26 -12.86
N THR A 191 -24.98 15.18 -14.01
CA THR A 191 -26.30 15.80 -14.23
C THR A 191 -27.18 14.84 -15.02
N ALA A 192 -28.42 14.67 -14.57
CA ALA A 192 -29.40 13.86 -15.28
C ALA A 192 -29.72 14.49 -16.65
N GLY A 193 -29.90 13.67 -17.67
CA GLY A 193 -30.10 14.13 -19.04
C GLY A 193 -29.76 13.08 -20.10
N THR A 194 -29.86 13.50 -21.35
CA THR A 194 -29.53 12.66 -22.51
C THR A 194 -28.38 13.31 -23.26
N TYR A 195 -27.30 12.56 -23.49
CA TYR A 195 -26.06 13.02 -24.08
C TYR A 195 -25.76 12.19 -25.32
N ALA A 196 -26.16 12.71 -26.48
CA ALA A 196 -25.86 12.08 -27.76
C ALA A 196 -24.44 12.39 -28.22
N TYR A 197 -23.77 11.43 -28.84
CA TYR A 197 -22.42 11.58 -29.35
C TYR A 197 -22.24 10.77 -30.64
N TYR A 198 -21.16 11.03 -31.36
CA TYR A 198 -20.83 10.31 -32.59
C TYR A 198 -19.33 10.21 -32.79
N CYS A 199 -18.92 9.30 -33.68
CA CYS A 199 -17.57 9.26 -34.21
C CYS A 199 -17.51 10.04 -35.51
N ASN A 200 -16.80 11.17 -35.54
CA ASN A 200 -16.69 12.08 -36.67
C ASN A 200 -16.34 11.38 -38.01
N PRO A 201 -15.28 10.55 -38.14
CA PRO A 201 -14.97 9.87 -39.39
C PRO A 201 -16.03 8.83 -39.83
N HIS A 202 -16.86 8.34 -38.91
CA HIS A 202 -17.82 7.26 -39.17
C HIS A 202 -19.29 7.69 -38.99
N ARG A 203 -19.57 8.98 -38.83
CA ARG A 203 -20.93 9.48 -38.61
C ARG A 203 -21.84 9.20 -39.80
N SER A 204 -21.32 9.34 -41.03
CA SER A 204 -22.10 9.11 -42.26
C SER A 204 -22.55 7.66 -42.45
N VAL A 205 -21.91 6.72 -41.75
CA VAL A 205 -22.27 5.29 -41.75
C VAL A 205 -23.00 4.88 -40.47
N GLY A 206 -23.37 5.83 -39.61
CA GLY A 206 -24.24 5.61 -38.46
C GLY A 206 -23.53 5.32 -37.14
N MET A 207 -22.22 5.61 -37.01
CA MET A 207 -21.51 5.44 -35.73
C MET A 207 -21.89 6.57 -34.76
N THR A 208 -23.06 6.45 -34.15
CA THR A 208 -23.64 7.35 -33.15
C THR A 208 -23.95 6.59 -31.87
N GLY A 209 -24.00 7.27 -30.73
CA GLY A 209 -24.44 6.69 -29.47
C GLY A 209 -25.14 7.71 -28.59
N VAL A 210 -25.78 7.23 -27.53
CA VAL A 210 -26.45 8.06 -26.53
C VAL A 210 -26.20 7.54 -25.12
N ILE A 211 -25.89 8.46 -24.21
CA ILE A 211 -25.86 8.21 -22.77
C ILE A 211 -27.10 8.82 -22.13
N ARG A 212 -27.88 8.04 -21.40
CA ARG A 212 -29.03 8.46 -20.60
C ARG A 212 -28.63 8.45 -19.13
N VAL A 213 -28.71 9.59 -18.47
CA VAL A 213 -28.32 9.78 -17.08
C VAL A 213 -29.59 10.02 -16.27
N GLN A 214 -29.86 9.17 -15.29
CA GLN A 214 -31.09 9.19 -14.48
C GLN A 214 -30.83 9.07 -12.98
#